data_AF-A0A6F9ATL4-F1
#
_entry.id   AF-A0A6F9ATL4-F1
#
_cell.length_a   1.000
_cell.length_b   1.000
_cell.length_c   1.000
_cell.angle_alpha   90.00
_cell.angle_beta   90.00
_cell.angle_gamma   90.00
#
_symmetry.space_group_name_H-M   'P 1'
#
loop_
_entity.id
_entity.type
_entity.pdbx_description
1 polymer ?
#
loop_
_entity_poly.entity_id
_entity_poly.type
_entity_poly.pdbx_seq_one_letter_code
_entity_poly.pdbx_strand_id
1 'polypeptide(L)'
;MPVCVSEPAVANCVQRPVDLVFMLDGSERMGVENHRRAKEFIENVARRLTLANGESDDRNARIALLQYGSQSEQRVEFSLTHNLTVIADSLAGMSYMDSASSLGSAIIHAVNNLVMSQGSRLARRNAELSFVFITDGITASDSLEEGVSAMRRAEGVPTVIAMGTDTDQDVLNKVALGDTSAIFRGEDYATLGKPTFFERFIRWVC
;
A
#
# COMPACT_ATOMS: atom_id res chain seq x y z
N MET A 1 -9.95 -25.72 -36.89
CA MET A 1 -8.97 -24.68 -36.51
C MET A 1 -9.45 -24.08 -35.20
N PRO A 2 -8.65 -24.08 -34.12
CA PRO A 2 -9.08 -23.48 -32.87
C PRO A 2 -9.10 -21.96 -33.03
N VAL A 3 -10.20 -21.35 -32.60
CA VAL A 3 -10.36 -19.89 -32.53
C VAL A 3 -9.43 -19.38 -31.44
N CYS A 4 -8.45 -18.56 -31.80
CA CYS A 4 -7.69 -17.79 -30.82
C CYS A 4 -8.65 -16.83 -30.14
N VAL A 5 -9.04 -17.14 -28.91
CA VAL A 5 -9.59 -16.14 -28.01
C VAL A 5 -8.40 -15.30 -27.58
N SER A 6 -8.22 -14.15 -28.24
CA SER A 6 -7.38 -13.10 -27.69
C SER A 6 -7.97 -12.74 -26.33
N GLU A 7 -7.22 -13.03 -25.27
CA GLU A 7 -7.43 -12.44 -23.95
C GLU A 7 -7.76 -10.95 -24.16
N PRO A 8 -8.86 -10.44 -23.58
CA PRO A 8 -9.23 -9.06 -23.80
C PRO A 8 -8.03 -8.23 -23.36
N ALA A 9 -7.47 -7.47 -24.31
CA ALA A 9 -6.33 -6.60 -24.09
C ALA A 9 -6.57 -5.89 -22.77
N VAL A 10 -5.83 -6.36 -21.77
CA VAL A 10 -5.98 -5.93 -20.39
C VAL A 10 -5.83 -4.43 -20.45
N ALA A 11 -6.92 -3.68 -20.23
CA ALA A 11 -6.90 -2.24 -20.41
C ALA A 11 -5.67 -1.71 -19.67
N ASN A 12 -4.73 -1.14 -20.42
CA ASN A 12 -3.50 -0.64 -19.83
C ASN A 12 -3.92 0.33 -18.73
N CYS A 13 -3.31 0.16 -17.55
CA CYS A 13 -3.45 1.09 -16.45
C CYS A 13 -3.30 2.50 -17.01
N VAL A 14 -4.22 3.43 -16.68
CA VAL A 14 -4.16 4.77 -17.28
C VAL A 14 -2.76 5.32 -17.02
N GLN A 15 -2.11 5.87 -18.04
CA GLN A 15 -0.73 6.36 -17.97
C GLN A 15 -0.62 7.66 -17.16
N ARG A 16 -1.32 7.74 -16.03
CA ARG A 16 -1.20 8.82 -15.06
C ARG A 16 -0.04 8.51 -14.11
N PRO A 17 0.68 9.54 -13.63
CA PRO A 17 1.71 9.35 -12.64
C PRO A 17 1.08 9.03 -11.27
N VAL A 18 1.51 7.93 -10.65
CA VAL A 18 1.08 7.53 -9.30
C VAL A 18 2.31 7.12 -8.47
N ASP A 19 2.44 7.64 -7.26
CA ASP A 19 3.39 7.16 -6.27
C ASP A 19 2.61 6.39 -5.20
N LEU A 20 2.72 5.05 -5.22
CA LEU A 20 2.05 4.16 -4.28
C LEU A 20 2.94 3.89 -3.06
N VAL A 21 2.45 4.23 -1.88
CA VAL A 21 3.08 3.92 -0.59
C VAL A 21 2.27 2.82 0.09
N PHE A 22 2.77 1.59 0.05
CA PHE A 22 2.18 0.50 0.82
C PHE A 22 2.56 0.63 2.30
N MET A 23 1.57 0.49 3.15
CA MET A 23 1.66 0.46 4.60
C MET A 23 1.20 -0.92 5.06
N LEU A 24 2.15 -1.82 5.33
CA LEU A 24 1.85 -3.21 5.70
C LEU A 24 1.92 -3.39 7.22
N ASP A 25 0.81 -3.86 7.79
CA ASP A 25 0.72 -4.19 9.21
C ASP A 25 1.62 -5.39 9.55
N GLY A 26 2.61 -5.18 10.42
CA GLY A 26 3.54 -6.18 10.93
C GLY A 26 3.16 -6.75 12.29
N SER A 27 1.92 -6.51 12.75
CA SER A 27 1.49 -6.92 14.09
C SER A 27 1.28 -8.42 14.24
N GLU A 28 1.32 -8.91 15.48
CA GLU A 28 1.16 -10.32 15.85
C GLU A 28 -0.08 -11.01 15.24
N ARG A 29 -1.17 -10.25 15.04
CA ARG A 29 -2.44 -10.76 14.49
C ARG A 29 -2.39 -10.99 12.98
N MET A 30 -1.47 -10.34 12.27
CA MET A 30 -1.18 -10.67 10.87
C MET A 30 -0.72 -12.12 10.79
N GLY A 31 0.32 -12.48 11.53
CA GLY A 31 0.95 -13.80 11.45
C GLY A 31 1.71 -14.03 10.13
N VAL A 32 2.65 -14.97 10.17
CA VAL A 32 3.64 -15.20 9.09
C VAL A 32 2.99 -15.51 7.73
N GLU A 33 1.94 -16.32 7.72
CA GLU A 33 1.30 -16.77 6.47
C GLU A 33 0.51 -15.65 5.77
N ASN A 34 -0.19 -14.80 6.53
CA ASN A 34 -0.90 -13.66 5.95
C ASN A 34 0.09 -12.57 5.52
N HIS A 35 1.15 -12.36 6.29
CA HIS A 35 2.25 -11.48 5.90
C HIS A 35 2.86 -11.92 4.56
N ARG A 36 3.08 -13.23 4.36
CA ARG A 36 3.52 -13.79 3.06
C ARG A 36 2.53 -13.47 1.93
N ARG A 37 1.22 -13.65 2.16
CA ARG A 37 0.17 -13.33 1.17
C ARG A 37 0.12 -11.84 0.82
N ALA A 38 0.32 -10.97 1.80
CA ALA A 38 0.38 -9.53 1.57
C ALA A 38 1.60 -9.13 0.74
N LYS A 39 2.78 -9.72 1.01
CA LYS A 39 3.98 -9.54 0.19
C LYS A 39 3.75 -9.96 -1.27
N GLU A 40 3.14 -11.13 -1.47
CA GLU A 40 2.80 -11.64 -2.82
C GLU A 40 1.81 -10.73 -3.54
N PHE A 41 0.83 -10.20 -2.83
CA PHE A 41 -0.10 -9.22 -3.38
C PHE A 41 0.61 -7.95 -3.86
N ILE A 42 1.50 -7.38 -3.04
CA ILE A 42 2.29 -6.18 -3.39
C ILE A 42 3.17 -6.46 -4.62
N GLU A 43 3.83 -7.62 -4.66
CA GLU A 43 4.65 -8.01 -5.82
C GLU A 43 3.81 -8.13 -7.10
N ASN A 44 2.64 -8.76 -7.00
CA ASN A 44 1.72 -8.91 -8.12
C ASN A 44 1.20 -7.54 -8.61
N VAL A 45 0.91 -6.61 -7.70
CA VAL A 45 0.57 -5.23 -8.07
C VAL A 45 1.73 -4.58 -8.83
N ALA A 46 2.96 -4.68 -8.31
CA ALA A 46 4.14 -4.10 -8.96
C ALA A 46 4.39 -4.65 -10.36
N ARG A 47 4.15 -5.96 -10.57
CA ARG A 47 4.25 -6.61 -11.90
C ARG A 47 3.13 -6.21 -12.85
N ARG A 48 1.96 -5.87 -12.32
CA ARG A 48 0.75 -5.55 -13.11
C ARG A 48 0.70 -4.09 -13.53
N LEU A 49 1.25 -3.18 -12.70
CA LEU A 49 1.34 -1.76 -13.01
C LEU A 49 2.42 -1.51 -14.06
N THR A 50 2.18 -0.55 -14.95
CA THR A 50 3.25 0.05 -15.73
C THR A 50 4.09 0.90 -14.77
N LEU A 51 5.34 0.51 -14.52
CA LEU A 51 6.26 1.27 -13.69
C LEU A 51 6.90 2.42 -14.49
N ALA A 52 7.28 3.49 -13.79
CA ALA A 52 7.99 4.63 -14.36
C ALA A 52 9.33 4.23 -14.99
N ASN A 53 9.82 5.03 -15.95
CA ASN A 53 11.14 4.82 -16.56
C ASN A 53 12.24 5.68 -15.92
N GLY A 54 11.93 6.36 -14.82
CA GLY A 54 12.84 7.22 -14.08
C GLY A 54 12.16 7.92 -12.92
N GLU A 55 12.95 8.58 -12.08
CA GLU A 55 12.43 9.26 -10.88
C GLU A 55 11.51 10.45 -11.19
N SER A 56 11.75 11.10 -12.34
CA SER A 56 11.00 12.27 -12.81
C SER A 56 10.00 11.97 -13.93
N ASP A 57 9.72 10.69 -14.21
CA ASP A 57 8.71 10.29 -15.21
C ASP A 57 7.37 10.96 -14.84
N ASP A 58 6.73 11.60 -15.81
CA ASP A 58 5.45 12.28 -15.62
C ASP A 58 4.25 11.36 -15.87
N ARG A 59 4.52 10.07 -16.07
CA ARG A 59 3.55 8.99 -16.26
C ARG A 59 3.92 7.81 -15.35
N ASN A 60 3.01 6.84 -15.25
CA ASN A 60 3.26 5.52 -14.66
C ASN A 60 3.58 5.51 -13.15
N ALA A 61 3.68 4.30 -12.59
CA ALA A 61 3.75 4.09 -11.15
C ALA A 61 5.19 4.05 -10.59
N ARG A 62 5.38 4.57 -9.38
CA ARG A 62 6.49 4.21 -8.48
C ARG A 62 5.90 3.63 -7.20
N ILE A 63 6.62 2.73 -6.55
CA ILE A 63 6.12 2.01 -5.37
C ILE A 63 7.13 2.12 -4.23
N ALA A 64 6.64 2.33 -3.02
CA ALA A 64 7.37 2.19 -1.77
C ALA A 64 6.63 1.24 -0.83
N LEU A 65 7.35 0.66 0.12
CA LEU A 65 6.77 -0.18 1.16
C LEU A 65 7.36 0.16 2.52
N LEU A 66 6.47 0.42 3.47
CA LEU A 66 6.75 0.46 4.90
C LEU A 66 6.00 -0.66 5.60
N GLN A 67 6.74 -1.47 6.37
CA GLN A 67 6.16 -2.36 7.36
C GLN A 67 6.12 -1.64 8.71
N TYR A 68 4.99 -1.72 9.41
CA TYR A 68 4.83 -1.06 10.70
C TYR A 68 4.45 -2.02 11.82
N GLY A 69 5.03 -1.79 12.99
CA GLY A 69 4.69 -2.45 14.24
C GLY A 69 4.32 -1.42 15.30
N SER A 70 4.93 -1.56 16.48
CA SER A 70 4.84 -0.61 17.60
C SER A 70 5.32 0.80 17.21
N GLN A 71 5.07 1.80 18.06
CA GLN A 71 5.44 3.20 17.80
C GLN A 71 6.93 3.40 17.41
N SER A 72 7.84 2.58 17.93
CA SER A 72 9.28 2.62 17.62
C SER A 72 9.73 1.66 16.51
N GLU A 73 8.86 0.80 16.01
CA GLU A 73 9.20 -0.27 15.06
C GLU A 73 8.57 0.00 13.70
N GLN A 74 9.26 0.83 12.92
CA GLN A 74 8.85 1.23 11.58
C GLN A 74 10.00 0.90 10.63
N ARG A 75 9.75 0.05 9.62
CA ARG A 75 10.79 -0.36 8.66
C ARG A 75 10.39 0.01 7.25
N VAL A 76 11.15 0.92 6.65
CA VAL A 76 11.13 1.13 5.20
C VAL A 76 11.81 -0.06 4.54
N GLU A 77 11.03 -0.94 3.90
CA GLU A 77 11.54 -2.12 3.19
C GLU A 77 12.16 -1.71 1.84
N PHE A 78 11.55 -0.71 1.19
CA PHE A 78 12.13 0.01 0.06
C PHE A 78 11.45 1.37 -0.12
N SER A 79 12.26 2.36 -0.52
CA SER A 79 11.80 3.70 -0.89
C SER A 79 11.11 3.71 -2.26
N LEU A 80 10.49 4.83 -2.63
CA LEU A 80 9.84 5.01 -3.94
C LEU A 80 10.78 4.60 -5.07
N THR A 81 10.43 3.52 -5.77
CA THR A 81 11.23 2.95 -6.84
C THR A 81 10.34 2.50 -8.00
N HIS A 82 10.95 2.45 -9.18
CA HIS A 82 10.36 1.88 -10.39
C HIS A 82 11.10 0.59 -10.82
N ASN A 83 12.07 0.15 -10.02
CA ASN A 83 12.87 -1.03 -10.33
C ASN A 83 12.21 -2.28 -9.74
N LEU A 84 11.63 -3.09 -10.62
CA LEU A 84 10.96 -4.33 -10.24
C LEU A 84 11.88 -5.33 -9.53
N THR A 85 13.17 -5.36 -9.86
CA THR A 85 14.16 -6.21 -9.17
C THR A 85 14.34 -5.77 -7.72
N VAL A 86 14.47 -4.46 -7.46
CA VAL A 86 14.56 -3.94 -6.09
C VAL A 86 13.31 -4.28 -5.29
N ILE A 87 12.13 -4.14 -5.90
CA ILE A 87 10.85 -4.49 -5.25
C ILE A 87 10.82 -5.98 -4.89
N ALA A 88 11.13 -6.86 -5.86
CA ALA A 88 11.09 -8.30 -5.66
C ALA A 88 12.12 -8.79 -4.62
N ASP A 89 13.36 -8.28 -4.68
CA ASP A 89 14.43 -8.68 -3.76
C ASP A 89 14.15 -8.18 -2.33
N SER A 90 13.68 -6.95 -2.17
CA SER A 90 13.27 -6.42 -0.85
C SER A 90 12.11 -7.21 -0.27
N LEU A 91 11.09 -7.53 -1.07
CA LEU A 91 9.98 -8.38 -0.63
C LEU A 91 10.51 -9.78 -0.26
N ALA A 92 11.38 -10.40 -1.04
CA ALA A 92 11.94 -11.70 -0.70
C ALA A 92 12.71 -11.69 0.65
N GLY A 93 13.50 -10.65 0.90
CA GLY A 93 14.31 -10.49 2.12
C GLY A 93 13.56 -9.97 3.36
N MET A 94 12.36 -9.43 3.19
CA MET A 94 11.55 -8.83 4.24
C MET A 94 11.16 -9.85 5.33
N SER A 95 11.57 -9.57 6.58
CA SER A 95 11.18 -10.34 7.78
C SER A 95 9.91 -9.81 8.42
N TYR A 96 9.08 -10.72 8.90
CA TYR A 96 7.87 -10.40 9.67
C TYR A 96 8.23 -9.84 11.05
N MET A 97 7.59 -8.74 11.46
CA MET A 97 7.90 -8.04 12.71
C MET A 97 7.42 -8.73 13.97
N ASP A 98 6.22 -9.33 13.95
CA ASP A 98 5.57 -9.89 15.14
C ASP A 98 5.48 -8.89 16.30
N SER A 99 4.96 -7.69 16.00
CA SER A 99 4.97 -6.54 16.93
C SER A 99 3.54 -6.11 17.33
N ALA A 100 3.42 -5.01 18.08
CA ALA A 100 2.17 -4.30 18.26
C ALA A 100 1.76 -3.56 16.96
N SER A 101 0.62 -2.87 16.94
CA SER A 101 0.18 -2.07 15.78
C SER A 101 0.01 -0.60 16.19
N SER A 102 0.80 0.30 15.59
CA SER A 102 0.71 1.76 15.79
C SER A 102 0.64 2.50 14.45
N LEU A 103 -0.56 2.52 13.87
CA LEU A 103 -0.81 3.11 12.55
C LEU A 103 -0.54 4.63 12.48
N GLY A 104 -0.90 5.38 13.52
CA GLY A 104 -0.67 6.83 13.57
C GLY A 104 0.81 7.18 13.42
N SER A 105 1.66 6.53 14.24
CA SER A 105 3.12 6.68 14.20
C SER A 105 3.71 6.23 12.85
N ALA A 106 3.19 5.14 12.30
CA ALA A 106 3.59 4.63 10.99
C ALA A 106 3.33 5.64 9.87
N ILE A 107 2.14 6.25 9.83
CA ILE A 107 1.80 7.26 8.82
C ILE A 107 2.76 8.45 8.90
N ILE A 108 3.05 8.94 10.12
CA ILE A 108 4.01 10.04 10.32
C ILE A 108 5.40 9.63 9.80
N HIS A 109 5.85 8.41 10.10
CA HIS A 109 7.13 7.90 9.64
C HIS A 109 7.19 7.79 8.12
N ALA A 110 6.14 7.28 7.47
CA ALA A 110 6.05 7.18 6.02
C ALA A 110 6.11 8.57 5.36
N VAL A 111 5.36 9.55 5.87
CA VAL A 111 5.41 10.93 5.35
C VAL A 111 6.82 11.51 5.45
N ASN A 112 7.51 11.29 6.57
CA ASN A 112 8.83 11.88 6.82
C ASN A 112 10.01 11.18 6.13
N ASN A 113 9.84 9.95 5.63
CA ASN A 113 10.93 9.16 5.06
C ASN A 113 10.68 8.67 3.62
N LEU A 114 9.42 8.50 3.21
CA LEU A 114 9.05 8.03 1.87
C LEU A 114 8.50 9.14 0.99
N VAL A 115 7.82 10.12 1.58
CA VAL A 115 7.22 11.25 0.84
C VAL A 115 8.11 12.47 0.89
N MET A 116 8.69 12.74 2.05
CA MET A 116 9.64 13.81 2.32
C MET A 116 10.97 13.19 2.77
N SER A 117 12.07 13.90 2.57
CA SER A 117 13.35 13.60 3.19
C SER A 117 14.18 14.87 3.29
N GLN A 118 14.67 15.18 4.50
CA GLN A 118 15.52 16.36 4.76
C GLN A 118 14.93 17.68 4.21
N GLY A 119 13.61 17.85 4.33
CA GLY A 119 12.89 19.04 3.84
C GLY A 119 12.60 19.07 2.34
N SER A 120 13.04 18.09 1.57
CA SER A 120 12.74 17.93 0.15
C SER A 120 11.67 16.88 -0.09
N ARG A 121 10.77 17.12 -1.06
CA ARG A 121 9.73 16.15 -1.43
C ARG A 121 10.34 15.09 -2.36
N LEU A 122 10.24 13.82 -1.97
CA LEU A 122 10.64 12.65 -2.77
C LEU A 122 9.52 12.20 -3.71
N ALA A 123 8.27 12.31 -3.25
CA ALA A 123 7.09 12.05 -4.08
C ALA A 123 6.95 13.09 -5.20
N ARG A 124 6.61 12.63 -6.40
CA ARG A 124 6.38 13.48 -7.57
C ARG A 124 5.18 14.39 -7.31
N ARG A 125 5.36 15.71 -7.52
CA ARG A 125 4.28 16.70 -7.30
C ARG A 125 3.13 16.57 -8.30
N ASN A 126 3.41 16.06 -9.48
CA ASN A 126 2.43 15.80 -10.53
C ASN A 126 1.81 14.41 -10.43
N ALA A 127 2.25 13.56 -9.50
CA ALA A 127 1.71 12.23 -9.26
C ALA A 127 0.65 12.23 -8.17
N GLU A 128 -0.36 11.38 -8.29
CA GLU A 128 -1.20 11.03 -7.14
C GLU A 128 -0.34 10.28 -6.12
N LEU A 129 -0.37 10.73 -4.86
CA LEU A 129 0.30 10.07 -3.76
C LEU A 129 -0.70 9.13 -3.07
N SER A 130 -0.70 7.86 -3.44
CA SER A 130 -1.64 6.87 -2.93
C SER A 130 -1.05 6.12 -1.73
N PHE A 131 -1.70 6.20 -0.57
CA PHE A 131 -1.34 5.39 0.60
C PHE A 131 -2.25 4.16 0.66
N VAL A 132 -1.67 2.97 0.56
CA VAL A 132 -2.41 1.71 0.58
C VAL A 132 -2.12 0.96 1.88
N PHE A 133 -3.09 0.94 2.78
CA PHE A 133 -3.00 0.26 4.07
C PHE A 133 -3.45 -1.19 3.94
N ILE A 134 -2.61 -2.15 4.30
CA ILE A 134 -2.96 -3.58 4.37
C ILE A 134 -2.90 -3.99 5.83
N THR A 135 -4.07 -4.22 6.43
CA THR A 135 -4.23 -4.40 7.88
C THR A 135 -5.40 -5.32 8.20
N ASP A 136 -5.41 -5.86 9.41
CA ASP A 136 -6.58 -6.51 10.00
C ASP A 136 -7.60 -5.51 10.57
N GLY A 137 -7.29 -4.22 10.51
CA GLY A 137 -8.21 -3.13 10.83
C GLY A 137 -8.29 -2.80 12.32
N ILE A 138 -7.40 -3.32 13.16
CA ILE A 138 -7.31 -2.90 14.55
C ILE A 138 -5.89 -2.36 14.81
N THR A 139 -5.78 -1.25 15.53
CA THR A 139 -4.49 -0.62 15.86
C THR A 139 -4.64 0.18 17.14
N ALA A 140 -3.53 0.52 17.80
CA ALA A 140 -3.54 1.58 18.79
C ALA A 140 -4.09 2.88 18.17
N SER A 141 -4.92 3.60 18.94
CA SER A 141 -5.49 4.88 18.55
C SER A 141 -4.53 6.06 18.77
N ASP A 142 -3.40 5.82 19.44
CA ASP A 142 -2.40 6.84 19.74
C ASP A 142 -1.86 7.48 18.46
N SER A 143 -1.83 8.80 18.45
CA SER A 143 -1.33 9.61 17.33
C SER A 143 -2.04 9.39 15.99
N LEU A 144 -3.20 8.72 15.96
CA LEU A 144 -3.91 8.40 14.71
C LEU A 144 -4.38 9.68 14.00
N GLU A 145 -4.94 10.64 14.74
CA GLU A 145 -5.39 11.92 14.18
C GLU A 145 -4.22 12.74 13.62
N GLU A 146 -3.09 12.76 14.31
CA GLU A 146 -1.86 13.41 13.89
C GLU A 146 -1.29 12.78 12.62
N GLY A 147 -1.26 11.45 12.56
CA GLY A 147 -0.85 10.69 11.39
C GLY A 147 -1.74 10.96 10.18
N VAL A 148 -3.06 10.81 10.34
CA VAL A 148 -4.04 11.13 9.31
C VAL A 148 -3.90 12.58 8.84
N SER A 149 -3.70 13.52 9.76
CA SER A 149 -3.47 14.92 9.43
C SER A 149 -2.16 15.13 8.65
N ALA A 150 -1.08 14.41 8.99
CA ALA A 150 0.19 14.47 8.26
C ALA A 150 0.06 13.95 6.83
N MET A 151 -0.63 12.81 6.64
CA MET A 151 -0.93 12.27 5.31
C MET A 151 -1.77 13.25 4.49
N ARG A 152 -2.83 13.82 5.07
CA ARG A 152 -3.66 14.84 4.39
C ARG A 152 -2.85 16.06 3.96
N ARG A 153 -1.96 16.57 4.82
CA ARG A 153 -1.07 17.71 4.48
C ARG A 153 -0.09 17.37 3.36
N ALA A 154 0.31 16.12 3.23
CA ALA A 154 1.14 15.63 2.13
C ALA A 154 0.34 15.39 0.82
N GLU A 155 -0.97 15.65 0.83
CA GLU A 155 -1.90 15.39 -0.28
C GLU A 155 -2.02 13.87 -0.57
N GLY A 156 -1.88 13.05 0.47
CA GLY A 156 -2.03 11.60 0.37
C GLY A 156 -3.48 11.17 0.22
N VAL A 157 -3.75 10.29 -0.75
CA VAL A 157 -5.04 9.64 -0.99
C VAL A 157 -5.02 8.25 -0.38
N PRO A 158 -5.82 7.95 0.65
CA PRO A 158 -5.78 6.67 1.33
C PRO A 158 -6.68 5.63 0.65
N THR A 159 -6.22 4.39 0.66
CA THR A 159 -6.98 3.19 0.31
C THR A 159 -6.72 2.16 1.40
N VAL A 160 -7.77 1.59 1.98
CA VAL A 160 -7.63 0.64 3.10
C VAL A 160 -8.07 -0.74 2.65
N ILE A 161 -7.13 -1.67 2.64
CA ILE A 161 -7.40 -3.10 2.48
C ILE A 161 -7.51 -3.70 3.90
N ALA A 162 -8.74 -3.91 4.33
CA ALA A 162 -9.06 -4.47 5.64
C ALA A 162 -9.43 -5.95 5.51
N MET A 163 -8.68 -6.81 6.20
CA MET A 163 -8.82 -8.28 6.14
C MET A 163 -9.25 -8.83 7.48
N GLY A 164 -10.26 -9.70 7.49
CA GLY A 164 -10.82 -10.24 8.73
C GLY A 164 -12.22 -9.73 9.01
N THR A 165 -12.90 -10.39 9.94
CA THR A 165 -14.27 -10.07 10.33
C THR A 165 -14.35 -9.13 11.52
N ASP A 166 -13.27 -9.03 12.31
CA ASP A 166 -13.20 -8.20 13.52
C ASP A 166 -12.32 -6.99 13.25
N THR A 167 -12.89 -5.97 12.61
CA THR A 167 -12.19 -4.73 12.24
C THR A 167 -12.79 -3.56 13.00
N ASP A 168 -11.96 -2.62 13.47
CA ASP A 168 -12.43 -1.38 14.07
C ASP A 168 -12.92 -0.40 12.99
N GLN A 169 -14.24 -0.25 12.89
CA GLN A 169 -14.86 0.60 11.87
C GLN A 169 -14.50 2.08 12.02
N ASP A 170 -14.32 2.57 13.25
CA ASP A 170 -14.01 3.97 13.50
C ASP A 170 -12.59 4.28 13.03
N VAL A 171 -11.65 3.38 13.30
CA VAL A 171 -10.29 3.46 12.77
C VAL A 171 -10.30 3.44 11.25
N LEU A 172 -10.97 2.46 10.63
CA LEU A 172 -11.00 2.34 9.18
C LEU A 172 -11.60 3.57 8.50
N ASN A 173 -12.71 4.09 9.04
CA ASN A 173 -13.36 5.29 8.53
C ASN A 173 -12.47 6.53 8.67
N LYS A 174 -11.74 6.67 9.79
CA LYS A 174 -10.79 7.77 9.99
C LYS A 174 -9.64 7.72 9.00
N VAL A 175 -9.04 6.54 8.82
CA VAL A 175 -7.89 6.34 7.89
C VAL A 175 -8.32 6.56 6.44
N ALA A 176 -9.50 6.07 6.07
CA ALA A 176 -10.10 6.31 4.77
C ALA A 176 -10.67 7.73 4.60
N LEU A 177 -10.46 8.63 5.58
CA LEU A 177 -10.90 10.02 5.53
C LEU A 177 -12.42 10.22 5.39
N GLY A 178 -13.19 9.22 5.80
CA GLY A 178 -14.64 9.14 5.63
C GLY A 178 -15.10 8.54 4.30
N ASP A 179 -14.19 8.27 3.36
CA ASP A 179 -14.53 7.64 2.08
C ASP A 179 -14.58 6.12 2.20
N THR A 180 -15.77 5.61 2.51
CA THR A 180 -16.02 4.17 2.61
C THR A 180 -15.81 3.42 1.30
N SER A 181 -15.82 4.09 0.14
CA SER A 181 -15.56 3.45 -1.16
C SER A 181 -14.07 3.10 -1.35
N ALA A 182 -13.18 3.77 -0.63
CA ALA A 182 -11.75 3.48 -0.57
C ALA A 182 -11.41 2.30 0.36
N ILE A 183 -12.40 1.65 0.98
CA ILE A 183 -12.20 0.52 1.89
C ILE A 183 -12.52 -0.81 1.18
N PHE A 184 -11.47 -1.57 0.91
CA PHE A 184 -11.50 -2.90 0.32
C PHE A 184 -11.56 -3.94 1.43
N ARG A 185 -12.71 -4.60 1.57
CA ARG A 185 -12.91 -5.66 2.58
C ARG A 185 -12.66 -7.05 2.02
N GLY A 186 -12.08 -7.90 2.85
CA GLY A 186 -11.98 -9.35 2.63
C GLY A 186 -12.18 -10.11 3.94
N GLU A 187 -12.70 -11.34 3.86
CA GLU A 187 -12.88 -12.22 5.03
C GLU A 187 -11.54 -12.60 5.67
N ASP A 188 -10.51 -12.74 4.84
CA ASP A 188 -9.16 -13.14 5.22
C ASP A 188 -8.14 -12.70 4.15
N TYR A 189 -6.85 -12.89 4.44
CA TYR A 189 -5.78 -12.57 3.50
C TYR A 189 -5.71 -13.51 2.28
N ALA A 190 -6.40 -14.65 2.28
CA ALA A 190 -6.53 -15.46 1.07
C ALA A 190 -7.34 -14.72 -0.01
N THR A 191 -8.17 -13.76 0.39
CA THR A 191 -8.90 -12.86 -0.52
C THR A 191 -7.98 -12.02 -1.40
N LEU A 192 -6.77 -11.67 -0.95
CA LEU A 192 -5.79 -10.93 -1.75
C LEU A 192 -5.39 -11.68 -3.04
N GLY A 193 -5.38 -13.02 -3.00
CA GLY A 193 -5.06 -13.86 -4.15
C GLY A 193 -6.26 -14.11 -5.09
N LYS A 194 -7.46 -13.65 -4.75
CA LYS A 194 -8.65 -13.84 -5.60
C LYS A 194 -8.58 -12.88 -6.80
N PRO A 195 -8.68 -13.37 -8.05
CA PRO A 195 -8.61 -12.52 -9.24
C PRO A 195 -9.62 -11.36 -9.24
N THR A 196 -10.83 -11.59 -8.72
CA THR A 196 -11.87 -10.56 -8.62
C THR A 196 -11.49 -9.42 -7.69
N PHE A 197 -10.84 -9.72 -6.57
CA PHE A 197 -10.35 -8.71 -5.64
C PHE A 197 -9.17 -7.94 -6.25
N PHE A 198 -8.20 -8.67 -6.81
CA PHE A 198 -7.01 -8.09 -7.42
C PHE A 198 -7.37 -7.16 -8.58
N GLU A 199 -8.21 -7.58 -9.53
CA GLU A 199 -8.61 -6.75 -10.65
C GLU A 199 -9.42 -5.52 -10.22
N ARG A 200 -10.24 -5.63 -9.17
CA ARG A 200 -10.94 -4.47 -8.60
C ARG A 200 -9.94 -3.45 -8.04
N PHE A 201 -8.92 -3.92 -7.32
CA PHE A 201 -7.88 -3.05 -6.76
C PHE A 201 -7.04 -2.39 -7.86
N ILE A 202 -6.63 -3.14 -8.89
CA ILE A 202 -5.88 -2.58 -10.02
C ILE A 202 -6.69 -1.48 -10.72
N ARG A 203 -7.99 -1.70 -10.96
CA ARG A 203 -8.86 -0.67 -11.56
C ARG A 203 -9.02 0.58 -10.70
N TRP A 204 -8.94 0.45 -9.37
CA TRP A 204 -8.99 1.59 -8.45
C TRP A 204 -7.71 2.42 -8.50
N VAL A 205 -6.55 1.76 -8.64
CA VAL A 205 -5.26 2.44 -8.76
C VAL A 205 -5.08 3.13 -10.12
N CYS A 206 -5.66 2.60 -11.20
CA CYS A 206 -5.30 2.95 -12.59
C CYS A 206 -5.95 4.20 -13.22
#